data_AF-A0A8C2KTN2-F1
#
_entry.id   AF-A0A8C2KTN2-F1
#
_cell.length_a   1.000
_cell.length_b   1.000
_cell.length_c   1.000
_cell.angle_alpha   90.00
_cell.angle_beta   90.00
_cell.angle_gamma   90.00
#
_symmetry.space_group_name_H-M   'P 1'
#
loop_
_entity.id
_entity.type
_entity.pdbx_description
1 polymer ?
#
loop_
_entity_poly.entity_id
_entity_poly.type
_entity_poly.pdbx_seq_one_letter_code
_entity_poly.pdbx_strand_id
1 'polypeptide(L)'
;SSMFFHIQMLWELVLLSEALVVMAPSPAESSDTVLALVSCISPLRYCSDFRPYFTIHDSEFKEYTTRTQAPPSVILGVTNPFFAKTLQHWPHIIRIGDMKQAGEMAKQMKVKKLKNLKTLDSKPGVYTAYKPFLNKDEDIIKQLQKGVQQKRPSAAQNAILRRYFLELTQSFIIPLERYVASLMPLQKSISPWKSPPQLRPFNQEEFMKTLEKAGPQLTSRLKGDWIGLYRQFLRSPNFDGWFRNRRKEMMQKLEALHLEALCEEDLQLRIQKHTEVETVDLVLKLKEKLVSTALILWVIKKEFSQK
;
A
#
# COMPACT_ATOMS: atom_id res chain seq x y z
N SER A 1 -19.97 -13.54 4.83
CA SER A 1 -19.25 -13.92 3.60
C SER A 1 -18.12 -14.89 3.94
N SER A 2 -17.81 -15.87 3.08
CA SER A 2 -16.74 -16.89 3.29
C SER A 2 -15.33 -16.31 3.19
N MET A 3 -15.19 -15.05 2.80
CA MET A 3 -13.91 -14.37 2.64
C MET A 3 -13.10 -14.29 3.94
N PHE A 4 -13.74 -14.32 5.11
CA PHE A 4 -13.05 -14.20 6.40
C PHE A 4 -12.00 -15.31 6.65
N PHE A 5 -12.15 -16.49 6.02
CA PHE A 5 -11.17 -17.60 6.12
C PHE A 5 -9.87 -17.37 5.34
N HIS A 6 -9.85 -16.33 4.52
CA HIS A 6 -8.80 -16.00 3.58
C HIS A 6 -8.26 -14.59 3.80
N ILE A 7 -8.61 -13.94 4.91
CA ILE A 7 -8.28 -12.51 5.16
C ILE A 7 -6.79 -12.21 5.06
N GLN A 8 -5.94 -13.10 5.56
CA GLN A 8 -4.49 -12.93 5.50
C GLN A 8 -3.98 -12.99 4.06
N MET A 9 -4.45 -13.98 3.29
CA MET A 9 -4.09 -14.13 1.89
C MET A 9 -4.59 -12.94 1.07
N LEU A 10 -5.83 -12.50 1.29
CA LEU A 10 -6.39 -11.34 0.60
C LEU A 10 -5.60 -10.07 0.92
N TRP A 11 -5.21 -9.88 2.18
CA TRP A 11 -4.35 -8.78 2.59
C TRP A 11 -2.99 -8.82 1.87
N GLU A 12 -2.34 -9.98 1.77
CA GLU A 12 -1.09 -10.11 1.01
C GLU A 12 -1.26 -9.79 -0.47
N LEU A 13 -2.31 -10.31 -1.13
CA LEU A 13 -2.59 -10.01 -2.54
C LEU A 13 -2.76 -8.50 -2.78
N VAL A 14 -3.49 -7.81 -1.90
CA VAL A 14 -3.68 -6.36 -1.99
C VAL A 14 -2.38 -5.62 -1.68
N LEU A 15 -1.66 -6.03 -0.64
CA LEU A 15 -0.38 -5.44 -0.24
C LEU A 15 0.66 -5.51 -1.37
N LEU A 16 0.70 -6.63 -2.09
CA LEU A 16 1.61 -6.86 -3.20
C LEU A 16 1.10 -6.29 -4.54
N SER A 17 -0.09 -5.69 -4.57
CA SER A 17 -0.72 -5.17 -5.80
C SER A 17 -0.90 -6.24 -6.90
N GLU A 18 -1.28 -7.44 -6.50
CA GLU A 18 -1.57 -8.52 -7.43
C GLU A 18 -2.84 -8.24 -8.25
N ALA A 19 -2.86 -8.71 -9.49
CA ALA A 19 -4.02 -8.60 -10.37
C ALA A 19 -5.19 -9.46 -9.86
N LEU A 20 -6.33 -8.85 -9.55
CA LEU A 20 -7.43 -9.51 -8.84
C LEU A 20 -8.78 -9.14 -9.43
N VAL A 21 -9.63 -10.14 -9.68
CA VAL A 21 -11.01 -9.91 -10.12
C VAL A 21 -11.98 -10.29 -9.01
N VAL A 22 -12.90 -9.37 -8.68
CA VAL A 22 -14.07 -9.62 -7.84
C VAL A 22 -15.28 -9.78 -8.76
N MET A 23 -15.84 -10.98 -8.81
CA MET A 23 -17.09 -11.28 -9.49
C MET A 23 -18.22 -11.29 -8.47
N ALA A 24 -19.14 -10.33 -8.57
CA ALA A 24 -20.26 -10.19 -7.63
C ALA A 24 -21.62 -10.31 -8.35
N PRO A 25 -22.71 -10.62 -7.61
CA PRO A 25 -24.04 -10.72 -8.20
C PRO A 25 -24.68 -9.35 -8.45
N SER A 26 -24.16 -8.28 -7.82
CA SER A 26 -24.63 -6.91 -8.02
C SER A 26 -23.47 -5.90 -8.10
N PRO A 27 -23.65 -4.75 -8.79
CA PRO A 27 -22.65 -3.68 -8.82
C PRO A 27 -22.30 -3.12 -7.43
N ALA A 28 -23.30 -3.10 -6.53
CA ALA A 28 -23.11 -2.66 -5.15
C ALA A 28 -22.15 -3.59 -4.39
N GLU A 29 -22.39 -4.90 -4.43
CA GLU A 29 -21.51 -5.88 -3.76
C GLU A 29 -20.13 -5.93 -4.39
N SER A 30 -20.02 -5.75 -5.70
CA SER A 30 -18.75 -5.58 -6.40
C SER A 30 -17.97 -4.40 -5.82
N SER A 31 -18.61 -3.23 -5.80
CA SER A 31 -17.98 -1.99 -5.37
C SER A 31 -17.57 -2.03 -3.91
N ASP A 32 -18.46 -2.47 -3.02
CA ASP A 32 -18.20 -2.61 -1.60
C ASP A 32 -17.04 -3.55 -1.32
N THR A 33 -16.97 -4.67 -2.05
CA THR A 33 -15.89 -5.66 -1.88
C THR A 33 -14.55 -5.11 -2.35
N VAL A 34 -14.50 -4.46 -3.52
CA VAL A 34 -13.26 -3.86 -4.04
C VAL A 34 -12.76 -2.77 -3.09
N LEU A 35 -13.64 -1.89 -2.62
CA LEU A 35 -13.29 -0.84 -1.67
C LEU A 35 -12.83 -1.42 -0.33
N ALA A 36 -13.47 -2.49 0.15
CA ALA A 36 -13.04 -3.19 1.36
C ALA A 36 -11.64 -3.79 1.22
N LEU A 37 -11.32 -4.40 0.06
CA LEU A 37 -9.99 -4.92 -0.25
C LEU A 37 -8.96 -3.81 -0.26
N VAL A 38 -9.18 -2.72 -1.01
CA VAL A 38 -8.26 -1.57 -1.05
C VAL A 38 -8.03 -0.99 0.35
N SER A 39 -9.07 -0.93 1.18
CA SER A 39 -8.97 -0.42 2.55
C SER A 39 -8.26 -1.35 3.54
N CYS A 40 -8.09 -2.65 3.20
CA CYS A 40 -7.56 -3.63 4.14
C CYS A 40 -6.06 -3.45 4.43
N ILE A 41 -5.35 -2.66 3.62
CA ILE A 41 -3.94 -2.34 3.86
C ILE A 41 -3.76 -0.97 4.54
N SER A 42 -4.83 -0.32 5.00
CA SER A 42 -4.71 0.93 5.76
C SER A 42 -3.84 0.71 7.02
N PRO A 43 -2.90 1.62 7.35
CA PRO A 43 -2.74 2.99 6.84
C PRO A 43 -1.87 3.12 5.58
N LEU A 44 -1.38 2.01 5.01
CA LEU A 44 -0.74 2.05 3.70
C LEU A 44 -1.76 2.51 2.65
N ARG A 45 -1.37 3.47 1.81
CA ARG A 45 -2.19 3.81 0.64
C ARG A 45 -1.99 2.75 -0.43
N TYR A 46 -3.08 2.29 -1.02
CA TYR A 46 -3.03 1.50 -2.24
C TYR A 46 -2.63 2.42 -3.41
N CYS A 47 -1.63 2.01 -4.19
CA CYS A 47 -1.04 2.83 -5.25
C CYS A 47 -1.18 2.20 -6.65
N SER A 48 -1.94 1.12 -6.77
CA SER A 48 -2.32 0.51 -8.05
C SER A 48 -3.74 0.93 -8.45
N ASP A 49 -4.12 0.67 -9.70
CA ASP A 49 -5.47 0.98 -10.17
C ASP A 49 -6.50 0.04 -9.50
N PHE A 50 -7.72 0.52 -9.34
CA PHE A 50 -8.85 -0.30 -8.93
C PHE A 50 -10.13 0.24 -9.54
N ARG A 51 -10.98 -0.66 -10.03
CA ARG A 51 -12.28 -0.33 -10.60
C ARG A 51 -13.35 -1.00 -9.75
N PRO A 52 -14.05 -0.27 -8.84
CA PRO A 52 -15.08 -0.86 -7.98
C PRO A 52 -16.19 -1.56 -8.79
N TYR A 53 -16.49 -1.01 -9.96
CA TYR A 53 -17.37 -1.61 -10.94
C TYR A 53 -16.86 -1.32 -12.36
N PHE A 54 -16.58 -2.39 -13.11
CA PHE A 54 -16.04 -2.39 -14.46
C PHE A 54 -17.00 -3.11 -15.40
N THR A 55 -17.16 -2.55 -16.59
CA THR A 55 -18.16 -2.94 -17.58
C THR A 55 -17.53 -3.16 -18.95
N ILE A 56 -18.31 -3.73 -19.86
CA ILE A 56 -17.89 -3.93 -21.25
C ILE A 56 -17.82 -2.62 -22.06
N HIS A 57 -18.36 -1.53 -21.50
CA HIS A 57 -18.45 -0.23 -22.15
C HIS A 57 -17.28 0.70 -21.78
N ASP A 58 -16.47 0.30 -20.79
CA ASP A 58 -15.26 1.05 -20.42
C ASP A 58 -14.24 1.01 -21.57
N SER A 59 -13.57 2.13 -21.81
CA SER A 59 -12.60 2.29 -22.91
C SER A 59 -11.42 1.32 -22.78
N GLU A 60 -11.04 0.98 -21.54
CA GLU A 60 -9.95 0.06 -21.22
C GLU A 60 -10.37 -1.43 -21.27
N PHE A 61 -11.61 -1.75 -21.66
CA PHE A 61 -12.12 -3.13 -21.74
C PHE A 61 -11.19 -4.06 -22.52
N LYS A 62 -10.68 -3.63 -23.68
CA LYS A 62 -9.77 -4.45 -24.50
C LYS A 62 -8.42 -4.69 -23.81
N GLU A 63 -7.93 -3.71 -23.05
CA GLU A 63 -6.66 -3.80 -22.33
C GLU A 63 -6.76 -4.83 -21.20
N TYR A 64 -7.79 -4.75 -20.35
CA TYR A 64 -7.93 -5.66 -19.22
C TYR A 64 -8.42 -7.07 -19.58
N THR A 65 -8.96 -7.27 -20.78
CA THR A 65 -9.45 -8.59 -21.22
C THR A 65 -8.50 -9.32 -22.17
N THR A 66 -7.38 -8.68 -22.56
CA THR A 66 -6.40 -9.31 -23.44
C THR A 66 -5.73 -10.52 -22.77
N ARG A 67 -5.35 -11.50 -23.58
CA ARG A 67 -4.57 -12.68 -23.16
C ARG A 67 -3.13 -12.67 -23.65
N THR A 68 -2.77 -11.64 -24.42
CA THR A 68 -1.43 -11.53 -25.03
C THR A 68 -0.38 -10.99 -24.05
N GLN A 69 -0.84 -10.30 -23.00
CA GLN A 69 0.01 -9.67 -21.99
C GLN A 69 -0.38 -10.15 -20.60
N ALA A 70 0.55 -10.03 -19.65
CA ALA A 70 0.24 -10.27 -18.25
C ALA A 70 -0.79 -9.22 -17.79
N PRO A 71 -1.78 -9.62 -16.96
CA PRO A 71 -2.72 -8.67 -16.38
C PRO A 71 -1.98 -7.56 -15.60
N PRO A 72 -2.36 -6.29 -15.75
CA PRO A 72 -1.75 -5.21 -14.99
C PRO A 72 -2.09 -5.34 -13.49
N SER A 73 -1.31 -4.67 -12.63
CA SER A 73 -1.65 -4.52 -11.21
C SER A 73 -2.92 -3.71 -11.06
N VAL A 74 -4.06 -4.40 -10.97
CA VAL A 74 -5.39 -3.79 -10.82
C VAL A 74 -6.35 -4.73 -10.08
N ILE A 75 -7.23 -4.13 -9.26
CA ILE A 75 -8.39 -4.83 -8.70
C ILE A 75 -9.63 -4.46 -9.50
N LEU A 76 -10.23 -5.42 -10.19
CA LEU A 76 -11.44 -5.21 -11.00
C LEU A 76 -12.66 -5.83 -10.32
N GLY A 77 -13.65 -4.99 -10.01
CA GLY A 77 -14.99 -5.43 -9.65
C GLY A 77 -15.86 -5.55 -10.88
N VAL A 78 -16.49 -6.70 -11.10
CA VAL A 78 -17.35 -6.97 -12.24
C VAL A 78 -18.62 -7.70 -11.80
N THR A 79 -19.65 -7.62 -12.63
CA THR A 79 -20.84 -8.45 -12.49
C THR A 79 -20.93 -9.51 -13.59
N ASN A 80 -21.55 -10.65 -13.26
CA ASN A 80 -22.18 -11.58 -14.21
C ASN A 80 -21.27 -12.40 -15.20
N PRO A 81 -21.80 -13.42 -15.93
CA PRO A 81 -21.06 -14.58 -16.46
C PRO A 81 -20.24 -14.30 -17.71
N PHE A 82 -20.41 -13.16 -18.38
CA PHE A 82 -19.55 -12.81 -19.50
C PHE A 82 -18.09 -12.69 -19.03
N PHE A 83 -17.85 -11.89 -17.97
CA PHE A 83 -16.52 -11.75 -17.37
C PHE A 83 -15.99 -13.06 -16.77
N ALA A 84 -16.88 -13.95 -16.35
CA ALA A 84 -16.50 -15.27 -15.83
C ALA A 84 -15.77 -16.14 -16.87
N LYS A 85 -16.07 -15.97 -18.18
CA LYS A 85 -15.33 -16.61 -19.28
C LYS A 85 -14.15 -15.77 -19.74
N THR A 86 -14.34 -14.46 -19.85
CA THR A 86 -13.33 -13.55 -20.37
C THR A 86 -12.10 -13.49 -19.46
N LEU A 87 -12.31 -13.31 -18.15
CA LEU A 87 -11.27 -13.13 -17.13
C LEU A 87 -10.89 -14.44 -16.41
N GLN A 88 -11.32 -15.62 -16.89
CA GLN A 88 -11.01 -16.90 -16.24
C GLN A 88 -9.51 -17.21 -16.09
N HIS A 89 -8.69 -16.54 -16.90
CA HIS A 89 -7.24 -16.71 -16.97
C HIS A 89 -6.50 -15.83 -15.95
N TRP A 90 -7.21 -14.93 -15.27
CA TRP A 90 -6.62 -14.06 -14.27
C TRP A 90 -6.10 -14.87 -13.07
N PRO A 91 -4.99 -14.43 -12.45
CA PRO A 91 -4.30 -15.22 -11.44
C PRO A 91 -5.13 -15.39 -10.16
N HIS A 92 -5.98 -14.40 -9.85
CA HIS A 92 -6.79 -14.37 -8.64
C HIS A 92 -8.22 -13.93 -8.94
N ILE A 93 -9.18 -14.76 -8.52
CA ILE A 93 -10.61 -14.51 -8.71
C ILE A 93 -11.35 -14.74 -7.40
N ILE A 94 -12.12 -13.75 -6.97
CA ILE A 94 -13.05 -13.82 -5.85
C ILE A 94 -14.47 -13.86 -6.41
N ARG A 95 -15.23 -14.91 -6.12
CA ARG A 95 -16.66 -14.99 -6.46
C ARG A 95 -17.51 -14.76 -5.22
N ILE A 96 -18.30 -13.68 -5.22
CA ILE A 96 -19.27 -13.33 -4.18
C ILE A 96 -20.62 -13.98 -4.51
N GLY A 97 -21.33 -14.46 -3.49
CA GLY A 97 -22.68 -15.00 -3.64
C GLY A 97 -23.20 -15.63 -2.34
N ASP A 98 -24.51 -15.89 -2.31
CA ASP A 98 -25.23 -16.34 -1.12
C ASP A 98 -24.88 -17.77 -0.69
N MET A 99 -24.71 -17.93 0.63
CA MET A 99 -24.46 -19.21 1.29
C MET A 99 -25.77 -19.93 1.57
N LYS A 100 -26.24 -20.78 0.66
CA LYS A 100 -27.53 -21.46 0.86
C LYS A 100 -27.48 -22.72 1.74
N GLN A 101 -26.32 -23.29 2.11
CA GLN A 101 -26.28 -24.52 2.93
C GLN A 101 -25.09 -24.61 3.91
N ALA A 102 -25.37 -25.01 5.17
CA ALA A 102 -24.42 -25.17 6.27
C ALA A 102 -23.33 -26.24 6.02
N GLY A 103 -23.61 -27.25 5.19
CA GLY A 103 -22.65 -28.32 4.83
C GLY A 103 -21.53 -27.88 3.87
N GLU A 104 -21.61 -26.69 3.27
CA GLU A 104 -20.59 -26.21 2.31
C GLU A 104 -19.49 -25.34 2.95
N MET A 105 -19.60 -24.96 4.22
CA MET A 105 -18.60 -24.12 4.91
C MET A 105 -17.21 -24.75 4.89
N ALA A 106 -17.09 -26.05 5.19
CA ALA A 106 -15.79 -26.75 5.25
C ALA A 106 -15.10 -26.85 3.87
N LYS A 107 -15.87 -26.92 2.78
CA LYS A 107 -15.32 -26.96 1.41
C LYS A 107 -14.86 -25.59 0.92
N GLN A 108 -15.38 -24.50 1.49
CA GLN A 108 -15.04 -23.11 1.12
C GLN A 108 -13.93 -22.48 1.98
N MET A 109 -13.57 -23.09 3.12
CA MET A 109 -12.32 -22.78 3.86
C MET A 109 -11.06 -23.13 3.04
N LYS A 110 -11.19 -24.02 2.04
CA LYS A 110 -10.11 -24.42 1.15
C LYS A 110 -10.04 -23.48 -0.06
N VAL A 111 -8.86 -22.92 -0.31
CA VAL A 111 -8.56 -22.19 -1.55
C VAL A 111 -8.73 -23.14 -2.73
N LYS A 112 -9.41 -22.70 -3.79
CA LYS A 112 -9.65 -23.51 -4.98
C LYS A 112 -8.58 -23.23 -6.02
N LYS A 113 -8.02 -24.30 -6.60
CA LYS A 113 -7.08 -24.17 -7.72
C LYS A 113 -7.78 -23.56 -8.94
N LEU A 114 -7.10 -22.65 -9.63
CA LEU A 114 -7.65 -21.95 -10.80
C LEU A 114 -8.10 -22.92 -11.92
N LYS A 115 -7.39 -24.05 -12.10
CA LYS A 115 -7.74 -25.11 -13.05
C LYS A 115 -9.11 -25.77 -12.82
N ASN A 116 -9.71 -25.59 -11.64
CA ASN A 116 -11.03 -26.14 -11.30
C ASN A 116 -12.16 -25.12 -11.54
N LEU A 117 -11.86 -23.92 -12.01
CA LEU A 117 -12.84 -22.89 -12.31
C LEU A 117 -13.56 -23.25 -13.62
N LYS A 118 -14.81 -23.73 -13.51
CA LYS A 118 -15.72 -23.85 -14.65
C LYS A 118 -16.42 -22.51 -14.87
N THR A 119 -16.48 -22.04 -16.11
CA THR A 119 -16.89 -20.67 -16.48
C THR A 119 -18.22 -20.24 -15.87
N LEU A 120 -19.28 -21.06 -15.99
CA LEU A 120 -20.63 -20.70 -15.51
C LEU A 120 -21.00 -21.23 -14.11
N ASP A 121 -20.49 -22.39 -13.68
CA ASP A 121 -21.00 -23.10 -12.48
C ASP A 121 -20.12 -22.99 -11.21
N SER A 122 -19.10 -22.12 -11.22
CA SER A 122 -18.19 -22.08 -10.07
C SER A 122 -18.83 -21.39 -8.86
N LYS A 123 -18.99 -22.17 -7.79
CA LYS A 123 -19.52 -21.75 -6.48
C LYS A 123 -18.78 -20.52 -5.92
N PRO A 124 -19.40 -19.73 -5.03
CA PRO A 124 -18.71 -18.67 -4.29
C PRO A 124 -17.40 -19.14 -3.64
N GLY A 125 -16.45 -18.22 -3.51
CA GLY A 125 -15.14 -18.46 -2.89
C GLY A 125 -13.96 -17.82 -3.63
N VAL A 126 -12.75 -18.10 -3.12
CA VAL A 126 -11.49 -17.55 -3.63
C VAL A 126 -10.75 -18.61 -4.47
N TYR A 127 -10.41 -18.24 -5.71
CA TYR A 127 -9.72 -19.07 -6.69
C TYR A 127 -8.36 -18.45 -6.97
N THR A 128 -7.30 -19.15 -6.56
CA THR A 128 -5.92 -18.69 -6.72
C THR A 128 -4.95 -19.84 -6.59
N ALA A 129 -3.78 -19.72 -7.22
CA ALA A 129 -2.62 -20.59 -6.99
C ALA A 129 -1.60 -19.98 -6.02
N TYR A 130 -1.88 -18.77 -5.51
CA TYR A 130 -1.03 -18.03 -4.58
C TYR A 130 -0.82 -18.82 -3.28
N LYS A 131 0.42 -18.80 -2.81
CA LYS A 131 0.83 -19.38 -1.53
C LYS A 131 1.17 -18.22 -0.60
N PRO A 132 0.38 -18.01 0.48
CA PRO A 132 0.68 -16.96 1.45
C PRO A 132 2.06 -17.12 2.06
N PHE A 133 2.74 -16.00 2.27
CA PHE A 133 3.98 -15.95 3.04
C PHE A 133 3.70 -16.14 4.53
N LEU A 134 2.58 -15.59 5.01
CA LEU A 134 2.20 -15.60 6.41
C LEU A 134 1.16 -16.67 6.69
N ASN A 135 1.28 -17.26 7.88
CA ASN A 135 0.33 -18.23 8.36
C ASN A 135 -1.02 -17.57 8.66
N LYS A 136 -2.08 -18.37 8.64
CA LYS A 136 -3.40 -17.91 9.08
C LYS A 136 -3.37 -17.60 10.57
N ASP A 137 -4.01 -16.50 10.94
CA ASP A 137 -4.32 -16.21 12.32
C ASP A 137 -5.62 -16.93 12.70
N GLU A 138 -5.49 -18.02 13.44
CA GLU A 138 -6.63 -18.84 13.86
C GLU A 138 -7.50 -18.13 14.91
N ASP A 139 -6.95 -17.17 15.66
CA ASP A 139 -7.68 -16.49 16.73
C ASP A 139 -8.70 -15.51 16.16
N ILE A 140 -8.29 -14.69 15.20
CA ILE A 140 -9.21 -13.78 14.49
C ILE A 140 -10.26 -14.57 13.69
N ILE A 141 -9.89 -15.69 13.06
CA ILE A 141 -10.82 -16.54 12.33
C ILE A 141 -11.89 -17.07 13.28
N LYS A 142 -11.50 -17.63 14.44
CA LYS A 142 -12.44 -18.10 15.47
C LYS A 142 -13.30 -16.98 16.01
N GLN A 143 -12.74 -15.79 16.24
CA GLN A 143 -13.47 -14.63 16.75
C GLN A 143 -14.55 -14.15 15.78
N LEU A 144 -14.23 -14.11 14.48
CA LEU A 144 -15.17 -13.74 13.41
C LEU A 144 -16.24 -14.82 13.25
N GLN A 145 -15.86 -16.10 13.23
CA GLN A 145 -16.80 -17.24 13.17
C GLN A 145 -17.79 -17.22 14.33
N LYS A 146 -17.31 -17.04 15.58
CA LYS A 146 -18.15 -16.92 16.76
C LYS A 146 -19.12 -15.75 16.63
N GLY A 147 -18.68 -14.61 16.09
CA GLY A 147 -19.56 -13.48 15.84
C GLY A 147 -20.67 -13.78 14.82
N VAL A 148 -20.39 -14.59 13.78
CA VAL A 148 -21.42 -15.03 12.82
C VAL A 148 -22.43 -15.96 13.50
N GLN A 149 -21.95 -16.95 14.27
CA GLN A 149 -22.80 -17.88 15.02
C GLN A 149 -23.70 -17.14 16.02
N GLN A 150 -23.18 -16.10 16.67
CA GLN A 150 -23.90 -15.27 17.63
C GLN A 150 -24.74 -14.15 16.99
N LYS A 151 -24.86 -14.11 15.65
CA LYS A 151 -25.57 -13.06 14.91
C LYS A 151 -25.15 -11.64 15.29
N ARG A 152 -23.85 -11.44 15.58
CA ARG A 152 -23.27 -10.13 15.89
C ARG A 152 -23.55 -9.15 14.74
N PRO A 153 -23.93 -7.89 15.02
CA PRO A 153 -24.14 -6.88 13.98
C PRO A 153 -22.93 -6.76 13.05
N SER A 154 -23.20 -6.56 11.75
CA SER A 154 -22.16 -6.44 10.72
C SER A 154 -21.16 -5.33 11.01
N ALA A 155 -21.63 -4.19 11.53
CA ALA A 155 -20.77 -3.08 11.94
C ALA A 155 -19.71 -3.49 12.98
N ALA A 156 -20.08 -4.31 13.96
CA ALA A 156 -19.15 -4.78 14.98
C ALA A 156 -18.16 -5.83 14.43
N GLN A 157 -18.59 -6.71 13.52
CA GLN A 157 -17.69 -7.62 12.79
C GLN A 157 -16.68 -6.84 11.94
N ASN A 158 -17.15 -5.80 11.24
CA ASN A 158 -16.33 -4.94 10.41
C ASN A 158 -15.31 -4.16 11.26
N ALA A 159 -15.69 -3.69 12.45
CA ALA A 159 -14.77 -3.01 13.36
C ALA A 159 -13.63 -3.92 13.83
N ILE A 160 -13.93 -5.17 14.17
CA ILE A 160 -12.92 -6.18 14.54
C ILE A 160 -11.96 -6.42 13.37
N LEU A 161 -12.50 -6.61 12.16
CA LEU A 161 -11.69 -6.86 10.96
C LEU A 161 -10.81 -5.66 10.58
N ARG A 162 -11.35 -4.44 10.64
CA ARG A 162 -10.60 -3.20 10.37
C ARG A 162 -9.46 -3.03 11.36
N ARG A 163 -9.71 -3.29 12.65
CA ARG A 163 -8.67 -3.22 13.68
C ARG A 163 -7.57 -4.25 13.45
N TYR A 164 -7.94 -5.49 13.12
CA TYR A 164 -6.98 -6.53 12.79
C TYR A 164 -6.06 -6.12 11.62
N PHE A 165 -6.65 -5.63 10.53
CA PHE A 165 -5.89 -5.19 9.36
C PHE A 165 -5.02 -3.97 9.63
N LEU A 166 -5.50 -3.03 10.45
CA LEU A 166 -4.72 -1.88 10.88
C LEU A 166 -3.48 -2.32 11.66
N GLU A 167 -3.66 -3.16 12.68
CA GLU A 167 -2.56 -3.66 13.53
C GLU A 167 -1.55 -4.44 12.68
N LEU A 168 -2.03 -5.34 11.80
CA LEU A 168 -1.19 -6.11 10.89
C LEU A 168 -0.37 -5.22 9.95
N THR A 169 -1.02 -4.24 9.31
CA THR A 169 -0.34 -3.36 8.36
C THR A 169 0.66 -2.44 9.07
N GLN A 170 0.33 -1.95 10.27
CA GLN A 170 1.27 -1.20 11.09
C GLN A 170 2.50 -2.04 11.45
N SER A 171 2.31 -3.27 11.93
CA SER A 171 3.43 -4.18 12.21
C SER A 171 4.33 -4.43 11.00
N PHE A 172 3.74 -4.51 9.80
CA PHE A 172 4.49 -4.64 8.55
C PHE A 172 5.23 -3.34 8.16
N ILE A 173 4.67 -2.17 8.41
CA ILE A 173 5.27 -0.89 7.97
C ILE A 173 6.34 -0.39 8.94
N ILE A 174 6.22 -0.64 10.25
CA ILE A 174 7.12 -0.10 11.29
C ILE A 174 8.61 -0.34 10.98
N PRO A 175 9.06 -1.55 10.57
CA PRO A 175 10.47 -1.78 10.23
C PRO A 175 10.92 -0.97 9.01
N LEU A 176 10.07 -0.83 7.99
CA LEU A 176 10.35 -0.01 6.81
C LEU A 176 10.50 1.47 7.18
N GLU A 177 9.57 2.01 7.96
CA GLU A 177 9.63 3.40 8.42
C GLU A 177 10.88 3.67 9.24
N ARG A 178 11.25 2.74 10.13
CA ARG A 178 12.47 2.85 10.94
C ARG A 178 13.71 2.87 10.07
N TYR A 179 13.81 1.96 9.11
CA TYR A 179 14.96 1.91 8.20
C TYR A 179 15.01 3.18 7.33
N VAL A 180 13.90 3.59 6.73
CA VAL A 180 13.83 4.80 5.91
C VAL A 180 14.15 6.05 6.72
N ALA A 181 13.68 6.16 7.96
CA ALA A 181 14.06 7.26 8.85
C ALA A 181 15.56 7.28 9.13
N SER A 182 16.22 6.11 9.22
CA SER A 182 17.67 6.04 9.39
C SER A 182 18.44 6.58 8.17
N LEU A 183 17.83 6.65 6.98
CA LEU A 183 18.45 7.23 5.79
C LEU A 183 18.60 8.77 5.88
N MET A 184 17.94 9.42 6.84
CA MET A 184 18.15 10.84 7.12
C MET A 184 19.61 11.12 7.50
N PRO A 185 20.19 12.21 6.99
CA PRO A 185 21.49 12.69 7.47
C PRO A 185 21.38 13.16 8.92
N LEU A 186 22.49 13.09 9.65
CA LEU A 186 22.55 13.57 11.04
C LEU A 186 22.40 15.08 11.07
N GLN A 187 21.67 15.63 12.05
CA GLN A 187 21.45 17.08 12.15
C GLN A 187 22.76 17.88 12.20
N LYS A 188 23.78 17.36 12.90
CA LYS A 188 25.14 17.95 12.95
C LYS A 188 25.85 18.05 11.60
N SER A 189 25.39 17.33 10.58
CA SER A 189 25.95 17.39 9.21
C SER A 189 25.26 18.44 8.34
N ILE A 190 24.15 19.02 8.82
CA ILE A 190 23.45 20.11 8.15
C ILE A 190 24.19 21.39 8.49
N SER A 191 24.78 22.02 7.46
CA SER A 191 25.50 23.28 7.60
C SER A 191 24.84 24.34 6.72
N PRO A 192 24.74 25.59 7.18
CA PRO A 192 24.16 26.68 6.38
C PRO A 192 24.96 27.00 5.11
N TRP A 193 26.29 26.90 5.19
CA TRP A 193 27.24 27.25 4.11
C TRP A 193 27.52 26.11 3.13
N LYS A 194 26.89 24.95 3.32
CA LYS A 194 27.01 23.80 2.41
C LYS A 194 25.64 23.49 1.82
N SER A 195 25.63 22.87 0.64
CA SER A 195 24.39 22.35 0.09
C SER A 195 23.75 21.37 1.08
N PRO A 196 22.40 21.32 1.18
CA PRO A 196 21.71 20.37 2.04
C PRO A 196 22.23 18.95 1.76
N PRO A 197 22.56 18.17 2.81
CA PRO A 197 23.01 16.80 2.61
C PRO A 197 21.96 16.00 1.85
N GLN A 198 22.37 15.02 1.06
CA GLN A 198 21.42 14.17 0.36
C GLN A 198 20.93 13.03 1.26
N LEU A 199 19.71 12.57 1.02
CA LEU A 199 19.21 11.35 1.64
C LEU A 199 20.05 10.16 1.16
N ARG A 200 20.39 9.25 2.09
CA ARG A 200 21.05 8.00 1.71
C ARG A 200 20.13 7.17 0.80
N PRO A 201 20.68 6.48 -0.21
CA PRO A 201 19.89 5.59 -1.04
C PRO A 201 19.33 4.43 -0.21
N PHE A 202 18.15 3.94 -0.56
CA PHE A 202 17.60 2.75 0.08
C PHE A 202 18.38 1.52 -0.40
N ASN A 203 18.94 0.75 0.53
CA ASN A 203 19.63 -0.50 0.22
C ASN A 203 18.78 -1.69 0.68
N GLN A 204 18.33 -2.50 -0.28
CA GLN A 204 17.48 -3.65 0.01
C GLN A 204 18.16 -4.68 0.92
N GLU A 205 19.45 -4.98 0.71
CA GLU A 205 20.16 -5.98 1.50
C GLU A 205 20.38 -5.52 2.94
N GLU A 206 20.74 -4.26 3.13
CA GLU A 206 20.87 -3.65 4.44
C GLU A 206 19.54 -3.67 5.19
N PHE A 207 18.45 -3.27 4.53
CA PHE A 207 17.11 -3.35 5.09
C PHE A 207 16.77 -4.77 5.54
N MET A 208 17.02 -5.79 4.70
CA MET A 208 16.73 -7.18 5.05
C MET A 208 17.52 -7.63 6.29
N LYS A 209 18.79 -7.23 6.43
CA LYS A 209 19.59 -7.52 7.64
C LYS A 209 18.99 -6.90 8.90
N THR A 210 18.34 -5.73 8.81
CA THR A 210 17.67 -5.13 9.97
C THR A 210 16.48 -5.94 10.46
N LEU A 211 15.81 -6.69 9.59
CA LEU A 211 14.62 -7.48 9.94
C LEU A 211 14.92 -8.65 10.88
N GLU A 212 16.15 -9.18 10.85
CA GLU A 212 16.58 -10.25 11.76
C GLU A 212 16.49 -9.81 13.22
N LYS A 213 16.86 -8.54 13.49
CA LYS A 213 16.90 -7.96 14.84
C LYS A 213 15.66 -7.13 15.18
N ALA A 214 15.04 -6.52 14.18
CA ALA A 214 14.03 -5.48 14.34
C ALA A 214 12.84 -5.61 13.38
N GLY A 215 12.46 -6.84 13.03
CA GLY A 215 11.35 -7.12 12.10
C GLY A 215 9.95 -7.13 12.73
N PRO A 216 8.91 -7.45 11.93
CA PRO A 216 7.52 -7.47 12.36
C PRO A 216 7.22 -8.40 13.53
N GLN A 217 8.04 -9.44 13.73
CA GLN A 217 7.91 -10.39 14.85
C GLN A 217 7.95 -9.72 16.23
N LEU A 218 8.43 -8.48 16.33
CA LEU A 218 8.43 -7.71 17.58
C LEU A 218 7.06 -7.07 17.89
N THR A 219 6.20 -6.90 16.89
CA THR A 219 4.91 -6.19 17.02
C THR A 219 3.72 -7.01 16.55
N SER A 220 3.95 -8.10 15.81
CA SER A 220 2.93 -9.03 15.34
C SER A 220 3.18 -10.43 15.89
N ARG A 221 2.10 -11.12 16.25
CA ARG A 221 2.13 -12.54 16.66
C ARG A 221 2.10 -13.50 15.47
N LEU A 222 1.86 -12.98 14.27
CA LEU A 222 1.80 -13.77 13.05
C LEU A 222 3.18 -14.34 12.69
N LYS A 223 3.17 -15.63 12.35
CA LYS A 223 4.35 -16.37 11.91
C LYS A 223 4.31 -16.58 10.40
N GLY A 224 5.47 -16.79 9.80
CA GLY A 224 5.62 -17.05 8.37
C GLY A 224 6.86 -16.39 7.82
N ASP A 225 6.96 -16.35 6.49
CA ASP A 225 8.08 -15.79 5.76
C ASP A 225 7.93 -14.28 5.54
N TRP A 226 8.12 -13.51 6.60
CA TRP A 226 8.13 -12.04 6.53
C TRP A 226 9.17 -11.51 5.54
N ILE A 227 10.34 -12.14 5.46
CA ILE A 227 11.44 -11.70 4.60
C ILE A 227 11.05 -11.86 3.12
N GLY A 228 10.45 -13.00 2.76
CA GLY A 228 9.90 -13.23 1.42
C GLY A 228 8.81 -12.23 1.06
N LEU A 229 7.91 -11.92 2.00
CA LEU A 229 6.87 -10.92 1.80
C LEU A 229 7.45 -9.54 1.52
N TYR A 230 8.42 -9.08 2.32
CA TYR A 230 9.10 -7.80 2.04
C TYR A 230 9.80 -7.81 0.69
N ARG A 231 10.45 -8.91 0.32
CA ARG A 231 11.17 -9.01 -0.96
C ARG A 231 10.23 -8.79 -2.14
N GLN A 232 9.00 -9.30 -2.08
CA GLN A 232 7.98 -9.03 -3.09
C GLN A 232 7.41 -7.63 -2.98
N PHE A 233 7.12 -7.17 -1.76
CA PHE A 233 6.56 -5.84 -1.55
C PHE A 233 7.46 -4.73 -2.11
N LEU A 234 8.78 -4.83 -1.94
CA LEU A 234 9.74 -3.85 -2.48
C LEU A 234 9.72 -3.73 -4.01
N ARG A 235 9.11 -4.69 -4.71
CA ARG A 235 8.92 -4.68 -6.17
C ARG A 235 7.52 -4.21 -6.59
N SER A 236 6.64 -3.99 -5.64
CA SER A 236 5.24 -3.65 -5.89
C SER A 236 5.05 -2.13 -6.10
N PRO A 237 4.02 -1.73 -6.86
CA PRO A 237 3.59 -0.33 -6.97
C PRO A 237 3.26 0.33 -5.62
N ASN A 238 2.74 -0.43 -4.66
CA ASN A 238 2.45 0.08 -3.32
C ASN A 238 3.72 0.56 -2.60
N PHE A 239 4.82 -0.19 -2.69
CA PHE A 239 6.10 0.26 -2.13
C PHE A 239 6.61 1.50 -2.84
N ASP A 240 6.58 1.52 -4.17
CA ASP A 240 7.07 2.65 -4.95
C ASP A 240 6.29 3.94 -4.60
N GLY A 241 4.96 3.88 -4.55
CA GLY A 241 4.14 5.02 -4.14
C GLY A 241 4.39 5.46 -2.70
N TRP A 242 4.46 4.51 -1.76
CA TRP A 242 4.78 4.78 -0.35
C TRP A 242 6.16 5.42 -0.19
N PHE A 243 7.19 4.87 -0.84
CA PHE A 243 8.57 5.31 -0.71
C PHE A 243 8.78 6.68 -1.35
N ARG A 244 8.16 6.95 -2.51
CA ARG A 244 8.16 8.28 -3.13
C ARG A 244 7.56 9.33 -2.20
N ASN A 245 6.40 9.04 -1.60
CA ASN A 245 5.79 9.96 -0.64
C ASN A 245 6.69 10.17 0.58
N ARG A 246 7.27 9.10 1.13
CA ARG A 246 8.12 9.20 2.31
C ARG A 246 9.41 9.97 2.04
N ARG A 247 10.02 9.76 0.87
CA ARG A 247 11.18 10.55 0.41
C ARG A 247 10.83 12.03 0.28
N LYS A 248 9.67 12.37 -0.28
CA LYS A 248 9.20 13.75 -0.39
C LYS A 248 9.10 14.41 0.98
N GLU A 249 8.45 13.76 1.95
CA GLU A 249 8.33 14.26 3.33
C GLU A 249 9.70 14.46 3.99
N MET A 250 10.63 13.51 3.80
CA MET A 250 11.98 13.59 4.34
C MET A 250 12.80 14.72 3.72
N MET A 251 12.71 14.92 2.40
CA MET A 251 13.38 16.03 1.72
C MET A 251 12.85 17.38 2.19
N GLN A 252 11.53 17.54 2.31
CA GLN A 252 10.92 18.75 2.86
C GLN A 252 11.38 19.02 4.30
N LYS A 253 11.45 17.98 5.14
CA LYS A 253 11.98 18.11 6.50
C LYS A 253 13.45 18.54 6.51
N LEU A 254 14.24 18.02 5.59
CA LEU A 254 15.67 18.35 5.50
C LEU A 254 15.89 19.79 5.02
N GLU A 255 15.09 20.25 4.07
CA GLU A 255 15.07 21.64 3.63
C GLU A 255 14.68 22.57 4.78
N ALA A 256 13.65 22.24 5.56
CA ALA A 256 13.24 23.00 6.73
C ALA A 256 14.37 23.12 7.78
N LEU A 257 15.01 22.00 8.15
CA LEU A 257 16.13 22.00 9.10
C LEU A 257 17.32 22.83 8.62
N HIS A 258 17.58 22.84 7.30
CA HIS A 258 18.65 23.65 6.75
C HIS A 258 18.30 25.15 6.72
N LEU A 259 17.04 25.51 6.49
CA LEU A 259 16.57 26.89 6.64
C LEU A 259 16.65 27.37 8.10
N GLU A 260 16.26 26.53 9.06
CA GLU A 260 16.42 26.84 10.49
C GLU A 260 17.88 27.11 10.83
N ALA A 261 18.80 26.25 10.38
CA ALA A 261 20.23 26.44 10.58
C ALA A 261 20.76 27.75 9.97
N LEU A 262 20.21 28.18 8.83
CA LEU A 262 20.55 29.47 8.20
C LEU A 262 20.05 30.66 9.02
N CYS A 263 18.84 30.57 9.59
CA CYS A 263 18.25 31.64 10.40
C CYS A 263 18.93 31.82 11.76
N GLU A 264 19.42 30.74 12.37
CA GLU A 264 20.10 30.78 13.67
C GLU A 264 21.54 31.28 13.59
N GLU A 265 22.11 31.38 12.38
CA GLU A 265 23.51 31.73 12.21
C GLU A 265 23.73 33.24 12.14
N ASP A 266 24.70 33.73 12.91
CA ASP A 266 25.18 35.12 12.78
C ASP A 266 26.01 35.24 11.49
N LEU A 267 25.32 35.62 10.42
CA LEU A 267 25.92 35.81 9.10
C LEU A 267 27.03 36.88 9.13
N GLN A 268 26.92 37.93 9.95
CA GLN A 268 27.91 38.99 9.99
C GLN A 268 29.24 38.49 10.57
N LEU A 269 29.17 37.72 11.66
CA LEU A 269 30.36 37.17 12.30
C LEU A 269 31.01 36.04 11.47
N ARG A 270 30.20 35.35 10.66
CA ARG A 270 30.66 34.20 9.86
C ARG A 270 31.21 34.59 8.48
N ILE A 271 30.67 35.63 7.84
CA ILE A 271 31.20 36.18 6.57
C ILE A 271 32.68 36.55 6.74
N GLN A 272 33.08 37.08 7.91
CA GLN A 272 34.49 37.39 8.20
C GLN A 272 35.42 36.18 8.23
N LYS A 273 34.87 34.96 8.35
CA LYS A 273 35.63 33.69 8.39
C LYS A 273 35.59 32.93 7.06
N HIS A 274 34.88 33.44 6.06
CA HIS A 274 34.70 32.81 4.76
C HIS A 274 35.23 33.71 3.64
N THR A 275 35.56 33.08 2.52
CA THR A 275 36.04 33.82 1.34
C THR A 275 34.91 34.60 0.68
N GLU A 276 35.27 35.63 -0.10
CA GLU A 276 34.29 36.40 -0.88
C GLU A 276 33.49 35.49 -1.84
N VAL A 277 34.15 34.49 -2.44
CA VAL A 277 33.50 33.50 -3.33
C VAL A 277 32.45 32.68 -2.59
N GLU A 278 32.75 32.18 -1.39
CA GLU A 278 31.80 31.44 -0.56
C GLU A 278 30.62 32.31 -0.10
N THR A 279 30.88 33.59 0.17
CA THR A 279 29.85 34.55 0.55
C THR A 279 28.90 34.84 -0.61
N VAL A 280 29.44 35.07 -1.80
CA VAL A 280 28.63 35.27 -3.02
C VAL A 280 27.83 34.01 -3.35
N ASP A 281 28.42 32.82 -3.24
CA ASP A 281 27.72 31.54 -3.47
C ASP A 281 26.55 31.34 -2.48
N LEU A 282 26.75 31.66 -1.19
CA LEU A 282 25.65 31.62 -0.21
C LEU A 282 24.53 32.59 -0.59
N VAL A 283 24.86 33.84 -0.92
CA VAL A 283 23.87 34.86 -1.29
C VAL A 283 23.09 34.45 -2.54
N LEU A 284 23.75 33.88 -3.55
CA LEU A 284 23.10 33.36 -4.75
C LEU A 284 22.16 32.20 -4.42
N LYS A 285 22.59 31.25 -3.59
CA LYS A 285 21.75 30.13 -3.14
C LYS A 285 20.55 30.59 -2.31
N LEU A 286 20.73 31.58 -1.44
CA LEU A 286 19.65 32.19 -0.67
C LEU A 286 18.64 32.90 -1.58
N LYS A 287 19.14 33.64 -2.58
CA LYS A 287 18.31 34.31 -3.58
C LYS A 287 17.49 33.31 -4.40
N GLU A 288 18.11 32.23 -4.88
CA GLU A 288 17.40 31.16 -5.60
C GLU A 288 16.31 30.52 -4.74
N LYS A 289 16.62 30.21 -3.47
CA LYS A 289 15.64 29.68 -2.52
C LYS A 289 14.49 30.64 -2.29
N LEU A 290 14.75 31.93 -2.04
CA LEU A 290 13.70 32.95 -1.86
C LEU A 290 12.80 33.08 -3.09
N VAL A 291 13.39 33.08 -4.29
CA VAL A 291 12.63 33.12 -5.56
C VAL A 291 11.77 31.86 -5.72
N SER A 292 12.31 30.68 -5.42
CA SER A 292 11.54 29.42 -5.50
C SER A 292 10.34 29.42 -4.53
N THR A 293 10.53 29.89 -3.29
CA THR A 293 9.47 29.98 -2.29
C THR A 293 8.44 31.04 -2.65
N ALA A 294 8.87 32.19 -3.21
CA ALA A 294 7.97 33.23 -3.70
C ALA A 294 7.13 32.77 -4.90
N LEU A 295 7.71 32.00 -5.82
CA LEU A 295 6.99 31.35 -6.92
C LEU A 295 5.95 30.35 -6.42
N ILE A 296 6.28 29.55 -5.42
CA ILE A 296 5.34 28.61 -4.78
C ILE A 296 4.17 29.37 -4.13
N LEU A 297 4.46 30.42 -3.36
CA LEU A 297 3.43 31.28 -2.74
C LEU A 297 2.56 31.99 -3.79
N TRP A 298 3.15 32.40 -4.91
CA TRP A 298 2.41 33.03 -6.02
C TRP A 298 1.48 32.04 -6.74
N VAL A 299 1.95 30.81 -7.00
CA VAL A 299 1.12 29.74 -7.59
C VAL A 299 -0.04 29.37 -6.68
N ILE A 300 0.22 29.18 -5.38
CA ILE A 300 -0.82 28.94 -4.37
C ILE A 300 -1.82 30.10 -4.34
N LYS A 301 -1.35 31.35 -4.30
CA LYS A 301 -2.22 32.52 -4.29
C LYS A 301 -3.08 32.63 -5.57
N LYS A 302 -2.55 32.21 -6.72
CA LYS A 302 -3.32 32.14 -7.98
C LYS A 302 -4.41 31.07 -7.95
N GLU A 303 -4.10 29.87 -7.44
CA GLU A 303 -5.10 28.80 -7.30
C GLU A 303 -6.22 29.16 -6.32
N PHE A 304 -5.91 29.92 -5.27
CA PHE A 304 -6.90 30.41 -4.32
C PHE A 304 -7.66 31.66 -4.80
N SER A 305 -7.15 32.41 -5.78
CA SER A 305 -7.88 33.54 -6.42
C SER A 305 -8.75 33.12 -7.61
N GLN A 306 -8.70 31.85 -8.04
CA GLN A 306 -9.54 31.29 -9.11
C GLN A 306 -10.69 30.41 -8.58
N LYS A 307 -10.94 30.41 -7.27
CA LYS A 307 -12.17 29.93 -6.63
C LYS A 307 -12.93 31.11 -6.04
#